data_AF-A0A7S3HHN1-F1
#
_entry.id   AF-A0A7S3HHN1-F1
#
_cell.length_a   1.000
_cell.length_b   1.000
_cell.length_c   1.000
_cell.angle_alpha   90.00
_cell.angle_beta   90.00
_cell.angle_gamma   90.00
#
_symmetry.space_group_name_H-M   'P 1'
#
loop_
_entity.id
_entity.type
_entity.pdbx_description
1 polymer ?
#
loop_
_entity_poly.entity_id
_entity_poly.type
_entity_poly.pdbx_seq_one_letter_code
_entity_poly.pdbx_strand_id
1 'polypeptide(L)'
;QPSFCVATYHMPCLFGPPEKVRVVNIHTYLLLSRLKAFAGSDPAVLMGDFNFKPGDTPYLLAQSGGAFEAAAPSNPEELKGLKDRLKAKAPWPSGLKSAYQDFNKKEPLFTNFAQTNGQDAPFIETLDYIWF
;
A
#
# COMPACT_ATOMS: atom_id res chain seq x y z
N GLN A 1 1.38 -26.56 -15.29
CA GLN A 1 0.76 -26.21 -14.00
C GLN A 1 0.53 -24.71 -13.99
N PRO A 2 -0.59 -24.19 -13.45
CA PRO A 2 -0.74 -22.76 -13.25
C PRO A 2 0.35 -22.27 -12.28
N SER A 3 1.05 -21.19 -12.65
CA SER A 3 2.01 -20.47 -11.81
C SER A 3 1.41 -19.13 -11.37
N PHE A 4 1.78 -18.68 -10.18
CA PHE A 4 1.51 -17.32 -9.71
C PHE A 4 2.71 -16.81 -8.90
N CYS A 5 2.90 -15.50 -8.90
CA CYS A 5 3.94 -14.83 -8.14
C CYS A 5 3.45 -14.53 -6.71
N VAL A 6 4.31 -14.78 -5.73
CA VAL A 6 4.10 -14.32 -4.34
C VAL A 6 5.25 -13.40 -3.98
N ALA A 7 4.91 -12.18 -3.54
CA ALA A 7 5.85 -11.21 -3.01
C ALA A 7 5.51 -10.87 -1.56
N THR A 8 6.53 -10.55 -0.79
CA THR A 8 6.38 -10.01 0.57
C THR A 8 7.16 -8.73 0.73
N TYR A 9 6.64 -7.81 1.55
CA TYR A 9 7.30 -6.55 1.85
C TYR A 9 6.99 -6.09 3.28
N HIS A 10 7.95 -5.42 3.92
CA HIS A 10 7.73 -4.71 5.18
C HIS A 10 8.08 -3.23 4.94
N MET A 11 7.06 -2.37 4.99
CA MET A 11 7.21 -0.93 4.80
C MET A 11 7.93 -0.27 5.98
N PRO A 12 8.72 0.79 5.74
CA PRO A 12 9.26 1.60 6.82
C PRO A 12 8.15 2.17 7.71
N CYS A 13 8.31 2.05 9.03
CA CYS A 13 7.40 2.65 10.00
C CYS A 13 7.63 4.17 10.08
N LEU A 14 6.96 4.92 9.22
CA LEU A 14 7.15 6.37 9.10
C LEU A 14 5.82 7.10 9.20
N PHE A 15 5.76 8.01 10.17
CA PHE A 15 4.63 8.86 10.48
C PHE A 15 5.12 10.29 10.75
N GLY A 16 4.20 11.25 10.61
CA GLY A 16 4.46 12.66 10.83
C GLY A 16 4.14 13.50 9.58
N PRO A 17 4.96 14.51 9.25
CA PRO A 17 4.60 15.46 8.22
C PRO A 17 4.66 14.85 6.81
N PRO A 18 3.91 15.42 5.82
CA PRO A 18 3.75 14.85 4.49
C PRO A 18 5.05 14.49 3.76
N GLU A 19 6.10 15.30 3.91
CA GLU A 19 7.40 15.06 3.31
C GLU A 19 8.08 13.77 3.82
N LYS A 20 7.82 13.40 5.08
CA LYS A 20 8.36 12.19 5.69
C LYS A 20 7.57 10.96 5.24
N VAL A 21 6.25 11.02 5.27
CA VAL A 21 5.38 9.88 4.89
C VAL A 21 5.31 9.68 3.36
N ARG A 22 5.69 10.68 2.56
CA ARG A 22 5.84 10.59 1.09
C ARG A 22 6.70 9.41 0.65
N VAL A 23 7.69 9.01 1.45
CA VAL A 23 8.53 7.85 1.12
C VAL A 23 7.73 6.54 1.07
N VAL A 24 6.67 6.39 1.87
CA VAL A 24 5.79 5.21 1.82
C VAL A 24 5.11 5.13 0.45
N ASN A 25 4.64 6.25 -0.10
CA ASN A 25 4.08 6.31 -1.46
C ASN A 25 5.11 5.98 -2.56
N ILE A 26 6.37 6.42 -2.40
CA ILE A 26 7.47 6.06 -3.30
C ILE A 26 7.67 4.55 -3.28
N HIS A 27 7.78 3.96 -2.08
CA HIS A 27 7.95 2.52 -1.92
C HIS A 27 6.78 1.75 -2.50
N THR A 28 5.53 2.18 -2.28
CA THR A 28 4.34 1.50 -2.80
C THR A 28 4.39 1.47 -4.32
N TYR A 29 4.62 2.63 -4.96
CA TYR A 29 4.71 2.68 -6.43
C TYR A 29 5.82 1.78 -6.99
N LEU A 30 7.01 1.83 -6.40
CA LEU A 30 8.15 1.02 -6.85
C LEU A 30 7.94 -0.48 -6.61
N LEU A 31 7.31 -0.84 -5.49
CA LEU A 31 6.96 -2.22 -5.17
C LEU A 31 5.95 -2.79 -6.17
N LEU A 32 4.88 -2.04 -6.48
CA LEU A 32 3.90 -2.44 -7.51
C LEU A 32 4.56 -2.59 -8.87
N SER A 33 5.43 -1.66 -9.23
CA SER A 33 6.20 -1.69 -10.48
C SER A 33 7.10 -2.91 -10.56
N ARG A 34 7.79 -3.23 -9.46
CA ARG A 34 8.69 -4.39 -9.37
C ARG A 34 7.91 -5.70 -9.42
N LEU A 35 6.79 -5.79 -8.71
CA LEU A 35 5.88 -6.92 -8.76
C LEU A 35 5.39 -7.17 -10.18
N LYS A 36 4.94 -6.12 -10.88
CA LYS A 36 4.46 -6.25 -12.26
C LYS A 36 5.57 -6.73 -13.21
N ALA A 37 6.76 -6.15 -13.09
CA ALA A 37 7.90 -6.53 -13.91
C ALA A 37 8.33 -7.99 -13.67
N PHE A 38 8.25 -8.47 -12.43
CA PHE A 38 8.61 -9.84 -12.08
C PHE A 38 7.53 -10.86 -12.47
N ALA A 39 6.25 -10.57 -12.18
CA ALA A 39 5.14 -11.45 -12.48
C ALA A 39 4.83 -11.55 -13.99
N GLY A 40 5.11 -10.50 -14.75
CA GLY A 40 4.82 -10.46 -16.18
C GLY A 40 3.31 -10.61 -16.45
N SER A 41 2.92 -11.74 -17.02
CA SER A 41 1.53 -12.13 -17.27
C SER A 41 0.92 -13.00 -16.19
N ASP A 42 1.73 -13.53 -15.27
CA ASP A 42 1.24 -14.44 -14.24
C ASP A 42 0.43 -13.65 -13.19
N PRO A 43 -0.60 -14.28 -12.57
CA PRO A 43 -1.25 -13.72 -11.40
C PRO A 43 -0.23 -13.43 -10.30
N ALA A 44 -0.47 -12.40 -9.49
CA ALA A 44 0.44 -11.98 -8.43
C ALA A 44 -0.31 -11.78 -7.12
N VAL A 45 0.33 -12.18 -6.02
CA VAL A 45 -0.11 -11.91 -4.65
C VAL A 45 1.00 -11.13 -3.95
N LEU A 46 0.66 -10.03 -3.28
CA LEU A 46 1.58 -9.20 -2.52
C LEU A 46 1.13 -9.10 -1.06
N MET A 47 1.99 -9.53 -0.14
CA MET A 47 1.66 -9.64 1.28
C MET A 47 2.63 -8.86 2.16
N GLY A 48 2.20 -8.52 3.37
CA GLY A 48 3.11 -8.09 4.44
C GLY A 48 2.55 -6.98 5.31
N ASP A 49 3.45 -6.40 6.10
CA ASP A 49 3.19 -5.24 6.95
C ASP A 49 3.50 -3.97 6.16
N PHE A 50 2.47 -3.19 5.87
CA PHE A 50 2.58 -2.01 5.04
C PHE A 50 2.65 -0.70 5.85
N ASN A 51 2.51 -0.75 7.17
CA ASN A 51 2.57 0.44 8.04
C ASN A 51 1.69 1.63 7.57
N PHE A 52 0.60 1.34 6.86
CA PHE A 52 -0.41 2.33 6.47
C PHE A 52 -1.81 1.76 6.71
N LYS A 53 -2.80 2.64 6.91
CA LYS A 53 -4.17 2.28 7.25
C LYS A 53 -5.06 2.24 6.01
N PRO A 54 -6.27 1.65 6.12
CA PRO A 54 -7.28 1.77 5.08
C PRO A 54 -7.60 3.25 4.80
N GLY A 55 -7.56 3.65 3.54
CA GLY A 55 -7.85 5.02 3.10
C GLY A 55 -6.66 5.99 3.11
N ASP A 56 -5.52 5.61 3.69
CA ASP A 56 -4.28 6.39 3.56
C ASP A 56 -3.82 6.42 2.08
N THR A 57 -3.03 7.42 1.70
CA THR A 57 -2.58 7.57 0.31
C THR A 57 -1.90 6.33 -0.29
N PRO A 58 -0.98 5.60 0.39
CA PRO A 58 -0.40 4.39 -0.18
C PRO A 58 -1.38 3.22 -0.29
N TYR A 59 -2.41 3.15 0.56
CA TYR A 59 -3.48 2.16 0.44
C TYR A 59 -4.29 2.38 -0.84
N LEU A 60 -4.72 3.64 -1.07
CA LEU A 60 -5.45 4.01 -2.28
C LEU A 60 -4.58 3.85 -3.54
N LEU A 61 -3.27 4.10 -3.41
CA LEU A 61 -2.31 3.90 -4.50
C LEU A 61 -2.15 2.41 -4.85
N ALA A 62 -2.17 1.51 -3.87
CA ALA A 62 -2.20 0.07 -4.10
C ALA A 62 -3.52 -0.36 -4.76
N GLN A 63 -4.66 0.11 -4.23
CA GLN A 63 -5.98 -0.19 -4.79
C GLN A 63 -6.15 0.29 -6.23
N SER A 64 -5.59 1.45 -6.58
CA SER A 64 -5.61 1.97 -7.94
C SER A 64 -4.53 1.39 -8.83
N GLY A 65 -3.67 0.52 -8.27
CA GLY A 65 -2.60 -0.14 -8.98
C GLY A 65 -1.54 0.84 -9.50
N GLY A 66 -1.26 1.88 -8.72
CA GLY A 66 -0.23 2.88 -8.97
C GLY A 66 -0.71 4.16 -9.66
N ALA A 67 -2.02 4.40 -9.74
CA ALA A 67 -2.57 5.66 -10.24
C ALA A 67 -2.61 6.72 -9.12
N PHE A 68 -1.68 7.68 -9.20
CA PHE A 68 -1.53 8.75 -8.20
C PHE A 68 -2.78 9.64 -8.06
N GLU A 69 -3.53 9.84 -9.14
CA GLU A 69 -4.76 10.64 -9.15
C GLU A 69 -5.85 10.06 -8.25
N ALA A 70 -5.91 8.73 -8.13
CA ALA A 70 -6.88 8.05 -7.29
C ALA A 70 -6.55 8.17 -5.79
N ALA A 71 -5.27 8.33 -5.45
CA ALA A 71 -4.81 8.50 -4.08
C ALA A 71 -4.79 9.97 -3.61
N ALA A 72 -4.72 10.93 -4.55
CA ALA A 72 -4.62 12.35 -4.27
C ALA A 72 -5.74 12.93 -3.38
N PRO A 73 -7.01 12.48 -3.46
CA PRO A 73 -8.07 12.99 -2.59
C PRO A 73 -7.86 12.73 -1.09
N SER A 74 -7.04 11.73 -0.71
CA SER A 74 -6.74 11.43 0.69
C SER A 74 -5.76 12.45 1.28
N ASN A 75 -4.61 12.66 0.62
CA ASN A 75 -3.66 13.72 0.98
C ASN A 75 -2.76 14.09 -0.22
N PRO A 76 -3.02 15.21 -0.93
CA PRO A 76 -2.26 15.55 -2.14
C PRO A 76 -0.81 15.96 -1.84
N GLU A 77 -0.51 16.48 -0.65
CA GLU A 77 0.86 16.90 -0.29
C GLU A 77 1.81 15.71 -0.14
N GLU A 78 1.29 14.53 0.24
CA GLU A 78 2.08 13.30 0.30
C GLU A 78 2.47 12.79 -1.09
N LEU A 79 1.77 13.20 -2.14
CA LEU A 79 2.00 12.76 -3.53
C LEU A 79 2.69 13.81 -4.41
N LYS A 80 2.90 15.02 -3.87
CA LYS A 80 3.41 16.19 -4.59
C LYS A 80 4.68 15.89 -5.37
N GLY A 81 4.59 16.03 -6.70
CA GLY A 81 5.69 15.84 -7.64
C GLY A 81 6.13 14.40 -7.85
N LEU A 82 5.49 13.41 -7.21
CA LEU A 82 5.88 12.00 -7.34
C LEU A 82 5.60 11.45 -8.74
N LYS A 83 4.43 11.76 -9.31
CA LYS A 83 4.04 11.32 -10.65
C LYS A 83 5.11 11.68 -11.69
N ASP A 84 5.55 12.94 -11.69
CA ASP A 84 6.53 13.45 -12.66
C ASP A 84 7.92 12.85 -12.41
N ARG A 85 8.36 12.82 -11.14
CA ARG A 85 9.69 12.30 -10.76
C ARG A 85 9.86 10.81 -11.07
N LEU A 86 8.80 10.03 -10.87
CA LEU A 86 8.78 8.59 -11.11
C LEU A 86 8.41 8.25 -12.56
N LYS A 87 8.08 9.26 -13.40
CA LYS A 87 7.53 9.07 -14.76
C LYS A 87 6.38 8.06 -14.74
N ALA A 88 5.49 8.22 -13.77
CA ALA A 88 4.63 7.16 -13.32
C ALA A 88 3.60 6.74 -14.38
N LYS A 89 3.51 5.43 -14.58
CA LYS A 89 2.39 4.74 -15.22
C LYS A 89 1.86 3.70 -14.23
N ALA A 90 0.55 3.54 -14.12
CA ALA A 90 -0.07 2.56 -13.23
C ALA A 90 0.41 1.13 -13.60
N PRO A 91 1.21 0.45 -12.76
CA PRO A 91 1.73 -0.88 -13.12
C PRO A 91 0.63 -1.95 -13.21
N TRP A 92 -0.46 -1.75 -12.46
CA TRP A 92 -1.62 -2.64 -12.42
C TRP A 92 -2.89 -1.84 -12.77
N PRO A 93 -3.21 -1.61 -14.06
CA PRO A 93 -4.31 -0.72 -14.44
C PRO A 93 -5.70 -1.09 -13.89
N SER A 94 -5.91 -2.35 -13.52
CA SER A 94 -7.13 -2.85 -12.87
C SER A 94 -7.17 -2.62 -11.35
N GLY A 95 -6.08 -2.12 -10.77
CA GLY A 95 -5.90 -2.09 -9.33
C GLY A 95 -5.50 -3.43 -8.72
N LEU A 96 -5.12 -3.39 -7.44
CA LEU A 96 -5.04 -4.57 -6.58
C LEU A 96 -6.21 -4.56 -5.59
N LYS A 97 -6.65 -5.73 -5.16
CA LYS A 97 -7.69 -5.89 -4.14
C LYS A 97 -7.08 -6.42 -2.85
N SER A 98 -7.48 -5.86 -1.71
CA SER A 98 -7.25 -6.49 -0.42
C SER A 98 -8.13 -7.73 -0.30
N ALA A 99 -7.54 -8.88 -0.01
CA ALA A 99 -8.26 -10.13 0.22
C ALA A 99 -9.23 -10.03 1.40
N TYR A 100 -8.86 -9.26 2.44
CA TYR A 100 -9.76 -9.01 3.57
C TYR A 100 -11.00 -8.24 3.12
N GLN A 101 -10.84 -7.12 2.42
CA GLN A 101 -11.95 -6.32 1.92
C GLN A 101 -12.81 -7.09 0.90
N ASP A 102 -12.19 -7.87 0.01
CA ASP A 102 -12.93 -8.64 -1.00
C ASP A 102 -13.77 -9.75 -0.37
N PHE A 103 -13.21 -10.50 0.59
CA PHE A 103 -13.90 -11.59 1.26
C PHE A 103 -14.91 -11.11 2.31
N ASN A 104 -14.48 -10.22 3.22
CA ASN A 104 -15.30 -9.75 4.35
C ASN A 104 -16.18 -8.53 4.03
N LYS A 105 -16.01 -7.93 2.85
CA LYS A 105 -16.63 -6.64 2.46
C LYS A 105 -16.21 -5.45 3.32
N LYS A 106 -15.20 -5.64 4.17
CA LYS A 106 -14.54 -4.63 5.01
C LYS A 106 -13.13 -5.07 5.36
N GLU A 107 -12.25 -4.12 5.58
CA GLU A 107 -10.97 -4.37 6.26
C GLU A 107 -11.22 -4.81 7.71
N PRO A 108 -10.30 -5.60 8.31
CA PRO A 108 -10.42 -6.01 9.70
C PRO A 108 -10.37 -4.79 10.64
N LEU A 109 -10.82 -4.98 11.88
CA LEU A 109 -10.75 -3.93 12.91
C LEU A 109 -9.28 -3.55 13.18
N PHE A 110 -8.40 -4.55 13.21
CA PHE A 110 -6.97 -4.37 13.34
C PHE A 110 -6.23 -5.60 12.84
N THR A 111 -4.97 -5.39 12.48
CA THR A 111 -3.95 -6.44 12.35
C THR A 111 -2.77 -6.15 13.28
N ASN A 112 -2.63 -4.91 13.72
CA ASN A 112 -1.69 -4.47 14.74
C ASN A 112 -2.44 -3.99 16.00
N PHE A 113 -1.99 -4.46 17.16
CA PHE A 113 -2.36 -3.94 18.47
C PHE A 113 -1.06 -3.74 19.26
N ALA A 114 -0.55 -2.51 19.27
CA ALA A 114 0.73 -2.20 19.90
C ALA A 114 0.61 -1.06 20.91
N GLN A 115 1.27 -1.19 22.05
CA GLN A 115 1.45 -0.10 23.02
C GLN A 115 2.92 0.01 23.33
N THR A 116 3.50 1.19 23.09
CA THR A 116 4.89 1.48 23.44
C THR A 116 4.96 2.26 24.76
N ASN A 117 6.07 2.12 25.48
CA ASN A 117 6.29 2.82 26.74
C ASN A 117 6.17 4.33 26.54
N GLY A 118 5.31 4.98 27.34
CA GLY A 118 5.05 6.43 27.26
C GLY A 118 3.86 6.82 26.39
N GLN A 119 3.14 5.86 25.78
CA GLN A 119 1.85 6.13 25.14
C GLN A 119 0.70 5.96 26.13
N ASP A 120 -0.21 6.95 26.15
CA ASP A 120 -1.41 6.94 26.99
C ASP A 120 -2.43 5.86 26.59
N ALA A 121 -2.40 5.44 25.31
CA ALA A 121 -3.29 4.44 24.76
C ALA A 121 -2.57 3.58 23.69
N PRO A 122 -3.01 2.33 23.45
CA PRO A 122 -2.49 1.51 22.37
C PRO A 122 -2.84 2.08 21.00
N PHE A 123 -1.93 1.89 20.04
CA PHE A 123 -2.19 2.07 18.61
C PHE A 123 -2.77 0.77 18.04
N ILE A 124 -4.03 0.83 17.60
CA ILE A 124 -4.80 -0.31 17.13
C ILE A 124 -5.32 0.02 15.74
N GLU A 125 -4.74 -0.62 14.72
CA GLU A 125 -5.05 -0.33 13.32
C GLU A 125 -4.81 -1.56 12.43
N THR A 126 -5.37 -1.52 11.22
CA THR A 126 -5.08 -2.49 10.16
C THR A 126 -3.92 -1.98 9.33
N LEU A 127 -2.79 -2.69 9.37
CA LEU A 127 -1.54 -2.34 8.69
C LEU A 127 -1.06 -3.45 7.73
N ASP A 128 -1.56 -4.68 7.93
CA ASP A 128 -1.16 -5.86 7.19
C ASP A 128 -2.19 -6.19 6.12
N TYR A 129 -1.73 -6.51 4.93
CA TYR A 129 -2.60 -6.77 3.79
C TYR A 129 -2.12 -7.95 2.96
N ILE A 130 -3.08 -8.59 2.29
CA ILE A 130 -2.87 -9.59 1.25
C ILE A 130 -3.52 -9.02 -0.01
N TRP A 131 -2.71 -8.53 -0.94
CA TRP A 131 -3.13 -7.92 -2.20
C TRP A 131 -3.11 -8.94 -3.34
N PHE A 132 -4.06 -8.86 -4.27
CA PHE A 132 -4.12 -9.68 -5.49
C PHE A 132 -4.76 -8.94 -6.67
#